data_AF-A0A940KQU1-F1
#
_entry.id   AF-A0A940KQU1-F1
#
_cell.length_a   1.000
_cell.length_b   1.000
_cell.length_c   1.000
_cell.angle_alpha   90.00
_cell.angle_beta   90.00
_cell.angle_gamma   90.00
#
_symmetry.space_group_name_H-M   'P 1'
#
loop_
_entity.id
_entity.type
_entity.pdbx_description
1 polymer ?
#
loop_
_entity_poly.entity_id
_entity_poly.type
_entity_poly.pdbx_seq_one_letter_code
_entity_poly.pdbx_strand_id
1 'polypeptide(L)'
;MKNVFLFITTLLSCQILFAQDTSVLKRAPYRLVLAVDKETTFEEQINETPYLYPNRSMQMYPGETVFLEVELSGTDIVSMKAVKEITKISSTLTLKFVQNAENGIHKSMMLTVQNPFPLQLEYQAMIFPFKAKKFVNTDVYP
;
A
#
# COMPACT_ATOMS: atom_id res chain seq x y z
N MET A 1 -1.04 -43.99 31.08
CA MET A 1 -0.65 -44.10 29.64
C MET A 1 -1.67 -43.46 28.69
N LYS A 2 -2.98 -43.61 28.92
CA LYS A 2 -4.05 -43.03 28.06
C LYS A 2 -4.01 -41.49 27.92
N ASN A 3 -3.59 -40.78 28.97
CA ASN A 3 -3.57 -39.31 28.98
C ASN A 3 -2.33 -38.70 28.29
N VAL A 4 -1.24 -39.48 28.13
CA VAL A 4 -0.02 -39.04 27.41
C VAL A 4 -0.25 -39.10 25.89
N PHE A 5 -1.01 -40.10 25.44
CA PHE A 5 -1.36 -40.24 24.03
C PHE A 5 -2.25 -39.08 23.55
N LEU A 6 -3.18 -38.62 24.40
CA LEU A 6 -4.07 -37.49 24.09
C LEU A 6 -3.28 -36.18 23.87
N PHE A 7 -2.27 -35.93 24.70
CA PHE A 7 -1.42 -34.74 24.64
C PHE A 7 -0.56 -34.69 23.37
N ILE A 8 -0.04 -35.84 22.93
CA ILE A 8 0.75 -35.96 21.70
C ILE A 8 -0.13 -35.71 20.47
N THR A 9 -1.38 -36.19 20.48
CA THR A 9 -2.33 -35.93 19.37
C THR A 9 -2.77 -34.46 19.29
N THR A 10 -2.82 -33.71 20.40
CA THR A 10 -3.21 -32.27 20.38
C THR A 10 -2.07 -31.35 19.91
N LEU A 11 -0.81 -31.71 20.15
CA LEU A 11 0.34 -30.94 19.66
C LEU A 11 0.55 -31.10 18.14
N LEU A 12 0.16 -32.24 17.55
CA LEU A 12 0.31 -32.48 16.12
C LEU A 12 -0.72 -31.74 15.26
N SER A 13 -1.89 -31.41 15.81
CA SER A 13 -2.95 -30.67 15.09
C SER A 13 -2.73 -29.16 15.04
N CYS A 14 -1.72 -28.62 15.72
CA CYS A 14 -1.49 -27.18 15.80
C CYS A 14 -0.49 -26.65 14.74
N GLN A 15 -0.04 -27.53 13.85
CA GLN A 15 0.88 -27.17 12.75
C GLN A 15 0.04 -27.08 11.47
N ILE A 16 0.18 -25.96 10.75
CA ILE A 16 -0.25 -25.75 9.36
C ILE A 16 -1.71 -25.29 9.17
N LEU A 17 -1.99 -24.06 9.61
CA LEU A 17 -2.90 -23.17 8.86
C LEU A 17 -2.22 -21.79 8.70
N PHE A 18 -1.06 -21.78 8.03
CA PHE A 18 -0.61 -20.56 7.36
C PHE A 18 -1.29 -20.51 5.99
N ALA A 19 -2.57 -20.16 5.96
CA ALA A 19 -3.20 -19.74 4.72
C ALA A 19 -2.56 -18.40 4.32
N GLN A 20 -1.47 -18.45 3.54
CA GLN A 20 -0.97 -17.27 2.86
C GLN A 20 -2.03 -16.90 1.82
N ASP A 21 -2.70 -15.77 2.04
CA ASP A 21 -3.67 -15.25 1.09
C ASP A 21 -2.93 -14.84 -0.20
N THR A 22 -2.91 -15.75 -1.18
CA THR A 22 -2.31 -15.53 -2.49
C THR A 22 -3.11 -14.55 -3.36
N SER A 23 -4.30 -14.12 -2.91
CA SER A 23 -5.14 -13.17 -3.64
C SER A 23 -4.70 -11.71 -3.45
N VAL A 24 -3.84 -11.44 -2.46
CA VAL A 24 -3.34 -10.08 -2.19
C VAL A 24 -2.40 -9.66 -3.30
N LEU A 25 -2.76 -8.59 -4.01
CA LEU A 25 -1.90 -8.01 -5.02
C LEU A 25 -0.63 -7.44 -4.38
N LYS A 26 0.52 -7.92 -4.87
CA LYS A 26 1.85 -7.47 -4.46
C LYS A 26 2.51 -6.65 -5.56
N ARG A 27 3.34 -5.70 -5.16
CA ARG A 27 4.27 -5.02 -6.06
C ARG A 27 5.37 -5.99 -6.46
N ALA A 28 5.71 -6.02 -7.75
CA ALA A 28 6.90 -6.73 -8.21
C ALA A 28 8.15 -6.02 -7.66
N PRO A 29 9.28 -6.72 -7.44
CA PRO A 29 10.52 -6.09 -7.03
C PRO A 29 11.02 -5.09 -8.09
N TYR A 30 11.49 -3.91 -7.66
CA TYR A 30 12.10 -2.93 -8.55
C TYR A 30 13.09 -2.03 -7.80
N ARG A 31 13.97 -1.36 -8.56
CA ARG A 31 14.86 -0.34 -8.02
C ARG A 31 14.16 1.02 -8.05
N LEU A 32 13.85 1.55 -6.88
CA LEU A 32 13.36 2.92 -6.72
C LEU A 32 14.53 3.88 -6.93
N VAL A 33 14.36 4.87 -7.80
CA VAL A 33 15.35 5.93 -8.03
C VAL A 33 14.63 7.27 -7.95
N LEU A 34 15.08 8.14 -7.06
CA LEU A 34 14.50 9.47 -6.84
C LEU A 34 15.58 10.54 -7.01
N ALA A 35 15.25 11.60 -7.75
CA ALA A 35 16.08 12.79 -7.82
C ALA A 35 16.08 13.51 -6.47
N VAL A 36 17.25 13.94 -5.98
CA VAL A 36 17.37 14.79 -4.78
C VAL A 36 17.88 16.16 -5.20
N ASP A 37 19.06 16.20 -5.82
CA ASP A 37 19.64 17.37 -6.48
C ASP A 37 20.46 16.95 -7.72
N LYS A 38 21.18 17.89 -8.34
CA LYS A 38 21.92 17.65 -9.58
C LYS A 38 22.97 16.53 -9.47
N GLU A 39 23.48 16.27 -8.28
CA GLU A 39 24.60 15.36 -8.05
C GLU A 39 24.17 14.10 -7.30
N THR A 40 23.05 14.16 -6.58
CA THR A 40 22.59 13.08 -5.71
C THR A 40 21.24 12.53 -6.14
N THR A 41 21.20 11.20 -6.23
CA THR A 41 19.96 10.42 -6.32
C THR A 41 19.82 9.58 -5.06
N PHE A 42 18.58 9.37 -4.64
CA PHE A 42 18.28 8.31 -3.71
C PHE A 42 17.94 7.05 -4.49
N GLU A 43 18.47 5.92 -4.03
CA GLU A 43 18.16 4.62 -4.58
C GLU A 43 17.86 3.61 -3.47
N GLU A 44 16.83 2.80 -3.70
CA GLU A 44 16.49 1.70 -2.80
C GLU A 44 15.96 0.51 -3.60
N GLN A 45 16.36 -0.70 -3.18
CA GLN A 45 15.79 -1.92 -3.72
C GLN A 45 14.48 -2.22 -3.01
N ILE A 46 13.36 -2.08 -3.72
CA ILE A 46 12.05 -2.46 -3.22
C ILE A 46 11.84 -3.94 -3.50
N ASN A 47 11.63 -4.71 -2.44
CA ASN A 47 11.33 -6.14 -2.53
C ASN A 47 9.83 -6.36 -2.78
N GLU A 48 9.48 -7.58 -3.21
CA GLU A 48 8.08 -7.97 -3.37
C GLU A 48 7.33 -7.77 -2.06
N THR A 49 6.30 -6.94 -2.08
CA THR A 49 5.54 -6.56 -0.90
C THR A 49 4.09 -6.21 -1.27
N PRO A 50 3.10 -6.44 -0.40
CA PRO A 50 1.72 -6.03 -0.66
C PRO A 50 1.57 -4.52 -0.85
N TYR A 51 0.64 -4.10 -1.71
CA TYR A 51 0.21 -2.69 -1.77
C TYR A 51 -0.65 -2.32 -0.56
N LEU A 52 -1.59 -3.20 -0.22
CA LEU A 52 -2.54 -3.03 0.89
C LEU A 52 -2.20 -4.01 2.02
N TYR A 53 -2.11 -3.50 3.24
CA TYR A 53 -1.83 -4.28 4.45
C TYR A 53 -3.12 -4.70 5.17
N PRO A 54 -3.06 -5.73 6.05
CA PRO A 54 -4.24 -6.23 6.77
C PRO A 54 -4.96 -5.19 7.63
N ASN A 55 -4.24 -4.17 8.10
CA ASN A 55 -4.80 -3.04 8.85
C ASN A 55 -5.46 -1.98 7.95
N ARG A 56 -5.73 -2.30 6.68
CA ARG A 56 -6.37 -1.41 5.70
C ARG A 56 -5.52 -0.19 5.32
N SER A 57 -4.23 -0.17 5.69
CA SER A 57 -3.29 0.86 5.25
C SER A 57 -2.64 0.50 3.92
N MET A 58 -2.32 1.52 3.12
CA MET A 58 -1.60 1.38 1.86
C MET A 58 -0.25 2.08 1.96
N GLN A 59 0.79 1.45 1.43
CA GLN A 59 2.08 2.09 1.23
C GLN A 59 2.30 2.31 -0.27
N MET A 60 2.74 3.51 -0.62
CA MET A 60 3.08 3.87 -1.99
C MET A 60 4.47 4.48 -2.06
N TYR A 61 5.15 4.22 -3.17
CA TYR A 61 6.42 4.83 -3.55
C TYR A 61 6.23 5.72 -4.78
N PRO A 62 7.04 6.77 -4.96
CA PRO A 62 6.91 7.61 -6.14
C PRO A 62 7.14 6.81 -7.42
N GLY A 63 6.32 7.08 -8.44
CA GLY A 63 6.25 6.34 -9.70
C GLY A 63 5.12 5.30 -9.75
N GLU A 64 4.50 4.97 -8.62
CA GLU A 64 3.44 3.96 -8.58
C GLU A 64 2.06 4.54 -8.97
N THR A 65 1.29 3.72 -9.69
CA THR A 65 -0.16 3.86 -9.86
C THR A 65 -0.84 2.62 -9.29
N VAL A 66 -1.79 2.80 -8.38
CA VAL A 66 -2.51 1.73 -7.70
C VAL A 66 -4.00 1.91 -7.92
N PHE A 67 -4.68 0.81 -8.28
CA PHE A 67 -6.13 0.76 -8.36
C PHE A 67 -6.66 0.02 -7.14
N LEU A 68 -7.56 0.67 -6.41
CA LEU A 68 -8.13 0.14 -5.18
C LEU A 68 -9.63 -0.01 -5.37
N GLU A 69 -10.10 -1.25 -5.52
CA GLU A 69 -11.52 -1.57 -5.44
C GLU A 69 -11.98 -1.42 -4.00
N VAL A 70 -13.07 -0.68 -3.80
CA VAL A 70 -13.62 -0.36 -2.49
C VAL A 70 -15.09 -0.74 -2.47
N GLU A 71 -15.50 -1.44 -1.42
CA GLU A 71 -16.91 -1.71 -1.14
C GLU A 71 -17.37 -0.80 0.00
N LEU A 72 -18.49 -0.12 -0.22
CA LEU A 72 -19.09 0.79 0.75
C LEU A 72 -20.37 0.18 1.33
N SER A 73 -20.59 0.42 2.62
CA SER A 73 -21.87 0.24 3.29
C SER A 73 -22.31 1.59 3.86
N GLY A 74 -23.16 2.30 3.13
CA GLY A 74 -23.46 3.70 3.45
C GLY A 74 -22.24 4.58 3.21
N THR A 75 -21.74 5.22 4.27
CA THR A 75 -20.52 6.06 4.25
C THR A 75 -19.25 5.31 4.60
N ASP A 76 -19.37 4.06 5.05
CA ASP A 76 -18.25 3.31 5.61
C ASP A 76 -17.61 2.39 4.56
N ILE A 77 -16.28 2.37 4.54
CA ILE A 77 -15.50 1.41 3.77
C ILE A 77 -15.51 0.05 4.50
N VAL A 78 -16.21 -0.93 3.92
CA VAL A 78 -16.30 -2.29 4.49
C VAL A 78 -15.22 -3.23 3.96
N SER A 79 -14.79 -3.03 2.72
CA SER A 79 -13.76 -3.83 2.06
C SER A 79 -12.88 -2.98 1.13
N MET A 80 -11.61 -3.37 1.01
CA MET A 80 -10.65 -2.77 0.08
C MET A 80 -9.78 -3.85 -0.54
N LYS A 81 -9.53 -3.73 -1.85
CA LYS A 81 -8.71 -4.67 -2.61
C LYS A 81 -7.89 -3.95 -3.66
N ALA A 82 -6.57 -4.09 -3.61
CA ALA A 82 -5.71 -3.62 -4.69
C ALA A 82 -5.86 -4.54 -5.91
N VAL A 83 -6.06 -3.96 -7.09
CA VAL A 83 -6.28 -4.69 -8.34
C VAL A 83 -5.32 -4.23 -9.44
N LYS A 84 -5.02 -5.13 -10.38
CA LYS A 84 -4.06 -4.87 -11.47
C LYS A 84 -4.66 -3.98 -12.56
N GLU A 85 -5.96 -4.09 -12.77
CA GLU A 85 -6.71 -3.37 -13.80
C GLU A 85 -8.09 -2.99 -13.27
N ILE A 86 -8.67 -1.93 -13.84
CA ILE A 86 -9.98 -1.43 -13.44
C ILE A 86 -11.05 -2.24 -14.15
N THR A 87 -11.78 -3.07 -13.39
CA THR A 87 -12.96 -3.80 -13.91
C THR A 87 -14.28 -3.10 -13.55
N LYS A 88 -14.29 -2.29 -12.47
CA LYS A 88 -15.48 -1.61 -11.93
C LYS A 88 -15.19 -0.14 -11.63
N ILE A 89 -15.27 0.72 -12.65
CA ILE A 89 -14.91 2.15 -12.56
C ILE A 89 -15.62 2.86 -11.40
N SER A 90 -16.91 2.59 -11.16
CA SER A 90 -17.71 3.26 -10.12
C SER A 90 -17.34 2.88 -8.68
N SER A 91 -16.49 1.86 -8.50
CA SER A 91 -16.04 1.39 -7.18
C SER A 91 -14.53 1.29 -7.06
N THR A 92 -13.77 1.94 -7.96
CA THR A 92 -12.31 1.87 -7.97
C THR A 92 -11.68 3.25 -7.78
N LEU A 93 -10.97 3.43 -6.67
CA LEU A 93 -10.06 4.56 -6.48
C LEU A 93 -8.82 4.38 -7.35
N THR A 94 -8.38 5.45 -7.99
CA THR A 94 -7.07 5.48 -8.66
C THR A 94 -6.13 6.38 -7.89
N LEU A 95 -5.07 5.79 -7.34
CA LEU A 95 -4.03 6.52 -6.61
C LEU A 95 -2.78 6.58 -7.48
N LYS A 96 -2.21 7.77 -7.66
CA LYS A 96 -0.99 7.97 -8.44
C LYS A 96 -0.02 8.81 -7.62
N PHE A 97 1.16 8.27 -7.32
CA PHE A 97 2.19 8.98 -6.57
C PHE A 97 3.35 9.33 -7.48
N VAL A 98 3.67 10.61 -7.64
CA VAL A 98 4.66 11.09 -8.62
C VAL A 98 5.69 11.98 -7.95
N GLN A 99 6.95 11.77 -8.30
CA GLN A 99 7.99 12.77 -8.10
C GLN A 99 8.03 13.70 -9.30
N ASN A 100 7.88 15.00 -9.05
CA ASN A 100 8.23 16.03 -10.03
C ASN A 100 9.67 16.44 -9.79
N ALA A 101 10.52 16.22 -10.78
CA ALA A 101 11.91 16.63 -10.78
C ALA A 101 12.23 17.37 -12.09
N GLU A 102 13.08 18.39 -12.01
CA GLU A 102 13.47 19.21 -13.15
C GLU A 102 15.00 19.28 -13.18
N ASN A 103 15.62 18.91 -14.30
CA ASN A 103 17.08 18.87 -14.45
C ASN A 103 17.79 18.09 -13.31
N GLY A 104 17.21 16.96 -12.89
CA GLY A 104 17.73 16.13 -11.80
C GLY A 104 17.47 16.69 -10.39
N ILE A 105 16.79 17.83 -10.25
CA ILE A 105 16.52 18.45 -8.95
C ILE A 105 15.09 18.14 -8.51
N HIS A 106 14.93 17.67 -7.28
CA HIS A 106 13.62 17.48 -6.66
C HIS A 106 12.83 18.80 -6.61
N LYS A 107 11.57 18.79 -7.06
CA LYS A 107 10.64 19.93 -6.93
C LYS A 107 9.50 19.62 -5.97
N SER A 108 8.82 18.50 -6.17
CA SER A 108 7.71 18.10 -5.31
C SER A 108 7.44 16.59 -5.42
N MET A 109 6.74 16.07 -4.41
CA MET A 109 6.05 14.79 -4.48
C MET A 109 4.54 15.09 -4.49
N MET A 110 3.79 14.39 -5.33
CA MET A 110 2.34 14.58 -5.46
C MET A 110 1.63 13.24 -5.44
N LEU A 111 0.76 13.03 -4.46
CA LEU A 111 -0.21 11.94 -4.45
C LEU A 111 -1.54 12.46 -5.00
N THR A 112 -1.98 11.92 -6.13
CA THR A 112 -3.28 12.20 -6.72
C THR A 112 -4.22 11.04 -6.44
N VAL A 113 -5.40 11.33 -5.90
CA VAL A 113 -6.45 10.34 -5.68
C VAL A 113 -7.67 10.69 -6.52
N GLN A 114 -7.99 9.86 -7.49
CA GLN A 114 -9.23 9.97 -8.26
C GLN A 114 -10.32 9.18 -7.53
N ASN A 115 -11.28 9.92 -6.99
CA ASN A 115 -12.41 9.39 -6.23
C ASN A 115 -13.62 9.13 -7.14
N PRO A 116 -14.08 7.88 -7.31
CA PRO A 116 -15.26 7.57 -8.11
C PRO A 116 -16.57 7.78 -7.35
N PHE A 117 -16.52 8.01 -6.03
CA PHE A 117 -17.70 8.10 -5.18
C PHE A 117 -18.25 9.53 -5.12
N PRO A 118 -19.58 9.69 -4.98
CA PRO A 118 -20.20 10.99 -4.75
C PRO A 118 -20.01 11.49 -3.30
N LEU A 119 -19.03 10.94 -2.58
CA LEU A 119 -18.71 11.24 -1.18
C LEU A 119 -17.30 11.81 -1.11
N GLN A 120 -17.05 12.73 -0.18
CA GLN A 120 -15.68 13.17 0.10
C GLN A 120 -14.98 12.10 0.94
N LEU A 121 -13.76 11.73 0.55
CA LEU A 121 -12.94 10.80 1.32
C LEU A 121 -12.15 11.55 2.39
N GLU A 122 -12.09 10.94 3.57
CA GLU A 122 -11.18 11.34 4.63
C GLU A 122 -9.88 10.56 4.48
N TYR A 123 -8.75 11.28 4.52
CA TYR A 123 -7.43 10.69 4.36
C TYR A 123 -6.61 10.84 5.63
N GLN A 124 -6.04 9.74 6.09
CA GLN A 124 -4.96 9.74 7.07
C GLN A 124 -3.68 9.37 6.34
N ALA A 125 -2.83 10.37 6.07
CA ALA A 125 -1.60 10.18 5.32
C ALA A 125 -0.37 10.48 6.17
N MET A 126 0.66 9.66 5.95
CA MET A 126 2.00 9.89 6.47
C MET A 126 2.99 9.82 5.32
N ILE A 127 4.02 10.66 5.38
CA ILE A 127 5.15 10.63 4.46
C ILE A 127 6.43 10.31 5.23
N PHE A 128 7.41 9.69 4.58
CA PHE A 128 8.74 9.46 5.14
C PHE A 128 9.76 10.35 4.41
N PRO A 129 10.04 11.57 4.91
CA PRO A 129 10.99 12.48 4.26
C PRO A 129 12.43 12.07 4.54
N PHE A 130 13.29 12.22 3.53
CA PHE A 130 14.74 11.99 3.64
C PHE A 130 15.39 12.67 4.84
N LYS A 131 15.06 13.95 5.05
CA LYS A 131 15.65 14.75 6.13
C LYS A 131 15.18 14.32 7.52
N ALA A 132 13.93 13.89 7.64
CA ALA A 132 13.31 13.58 8.93
C ALA A 132 13.62 12.15 9.39
N LYS A 133 13.87 11.21 8.46
CA LYS A 133 14.15 9.79 8.73
C LYS A 133 13.11 9.12 9.62
N LYS A 134 11.85 9.57 9.53
CA LYS A 134 10.69 9.04 10.24
C LYS A 134 9.42 9.36 9.47
N PHE A 135 8.36 8.60 9.72
CA PHE A 135 7.04 8.96 9.26
C PHE A 135 6.56 10.23 9.96
N VAL A 136 6.02 11.17 9.19
CA VAL A 136 5.38 12.39 9.67
C VAL A 136 4.01 12.52 9.02
N ASN A 137 3.03 13.03 9.77
CA ASN A 137 1.70 13.28 9.23
C ASN A 137 1.78 14.30 8.10
N THR A 138 0.94 14.10 7.09
CA THR A 138 0.78 15.04 5.97
C THR A 138 -0.68 15.18 5.63
N ASP A 139 -1.04 16.35 5.09
CA ASP A 139 -2.38 16.61 4.62
C ASP A 139 -2.54 16.08 3.19
N VAL A 140 -3.74 15.59 2.87
CA VAL A 140 -4.18 15.31 1.50
C VAL A 140 -5.28 16.31 1.19
N TYR A 141 -5.00 17.23 0.27
CA TYR A 141 -5.98 18.22 -0.16
C TYR A 141 -6.91 17.60 -1.22
N PRO A 142 -8.24 17.83 -1.11
CA PRO A 142 -9.21 17.37 -2.10
C PRO A 142 -9.09 18.10 -3.44
#